data_AF-A0A8H4UYH0-F1
#
_entry.id   AF-A0A8H4UYH0-F1
#
_cell.length_a   1.000
_cell.length_b   1.000
_cell.length_c   1.000
_cell.angle_alpha   90.00
_cell.angle_beta   90.00
_cell.angle_gamma   90.00
#
_symmetry.space_group_name_H-M   'P 1'
#
loop_
_entity.id
_entity.type
_entity.pdbx_description
1 polymer ?
#
loop_
_entity_poly.entity_id
_entity_poly.type
_entity_poly.pdbx_seq_one_letter_code
_entity_poly.pdbx_strand_id
1 'polypeptide(L)'
;TRYHEKNLQQKLEILYQRNLYILAINLAQKAGIDTLQQNVIFRKYGDFLYQKGDYDTAMQQYLRAIDNTEPSQVIRKFLDTRRIHNLIEYLEELHDHDRATADHTTLLLNCYAKLKDTSKLDSFIKAPGELKFDLETAIAMCRQGGYFEQAAYLATKHGENDMVVSILVEDSQKYAEALEFISRLEPDAAYPNLMKYARVLLGHCPQDTTQLFITFYTGKYRPKKDIEPPSESQTPQHSAVRNLAAFIPLPYVGASSATKSQPSEPQLSPDVDDTNDFPTYDIPKPRSAFSAFVDHPAEFIVFLESLISEKSWSEQDRVDLYTTLFEMYLDNAKKARDSSIKSDWESKAKNLIEGKDIPISTSNVLLLSDLSNFEEGTTLVKEQAGLRSDIFRSYTTAKDTSGVIRALRKYGPQEPQLYVDALAYFASSPKILAEVGDELNVVLKKIDEEGLMAPLQVIQALSTNAVVTMGMIKKYL
;
A
#
# COMPACT_ATOMS: atom_id res chain seq x y z
N THR A 1 -21.95 -23.97 -88.63
CA THR A 1 -21.56 -24.06 -87.21
C THR A 1 -22.13 -22.87 -86.47
N ARG A 2 -23.18 -23.09 -85.67
CA ARG A 2 -23.92 -22.02 -84.98
C ARG A 2 -23.07 -21.53 -83.79
N TYR A 3 -22.44 -20.37 -83.92
CA TYR A 3 -21.72 -19.74 -82.80
C TYR A 3 -22.75 -19.44 -81.71
N HIS A 4 -22.67 -20.15 -80.59
CA HIS A 4 -23.46 -19.84 -79.41
C HIS A 4 -22.66 -18.86 -78.56
N GLU A 5 -23.31 -17.76 -78.18
CA GLU A 5 -22.73 -16.85 -77.21
C GLU A 5 -22.54 -17.60 -75.88
N LYS A 6 -21.29 -17.68 -75.43
CA LYS A 6 -20.95 -18.38 -74.19
C LYS A 6 -21.60 -17.68 -72.99
N ASN A 7 -22.06 -18.48 -72.02
CA ASN A 7 -22.63 -17.98 -70.79
C ASN A 7 -21.62 -17.09 -70.04
N LEU A 8 -22.09 -16.08 -69.31
CA LEU A 8 -21.25 -15.10 -68.63
C LEU A 8 -20.23 -15.77 -67.68
N GLN A 9 -20.64 -16.81 -66.97
CA GLN A 9 -19.75 -17.62 -66.12
C GLN A 9 -18.62 -18.30 -66.91
N GLN A 10 -18.92 -18.87 -68.09
CA GLN A 10 -17.91 -19.49 -68.96
C GLN A 10 -16.97 -18.46 -69.58
N LYS A 11 -17.47 -17.25 -69.89
CA LYS A 11 -16.62 -16.12 -70.33
C LYS A 11 -15.66 -15.72 -69.20
N LEU A 12 -16.13 -15.61 -67.96
CA LEU A 12 -15.29 -15.32 -66.80
C LEU A 12 -14.26 -16.43 -66.55
N GLU A 13 -14.61 -17.70 -66.66
CA GLU A 13 -13.67 -18.83 -66.51
C GLU A 13 -12.55 -18.82 -67.57
N ILE A 14 -12.89 -18.55 -68.83
CA ILE A 14 -11.89 -18.42 -69.89
C ILE A 14 -10.97 -17.22 -69.63
N LEU A 15 -11.50 -16.14 -69.07
CA LEU A 15 -10.70 -14.96 -68.69
C LEU A 15 -9.80 -15.27 -67.50
N TYR A 16 -10.24 -16.07 -66.52
CA TYR A 16 -9.41 -16.54 -65.42
C TYR A 16 -8.27 -17.43 -65.92
N GLN A 17 -8.54 -18.36 -66.83
CA GLN A 17 -7.50 -19.24 -67.42
C GLN A 17 -6.44 -18.46 -68.22
N ARG A 18 -6.79 -17.27 -68.72
CA ARG A 18 -5.89 -16.40 -69.49
C ARG A 18 -5.28 -15.27 -68.65
N ASN A 19 -5.50 -15.27 -67.34
CA ASN A 19 -5.03 -14.25 -66.40
C ASN A 19 -5.52 -12.81 -66.71
N LEU A 20 -6.62 -12.66 -67.46
CA LEU A 20 -7.17 -11.36 -67.87
C LEU A 20 -8.19 -10.84 -66.85
N TYR A 21 -7.76 -10.70 -65.59
CA TYR A 21 -8.63 -10.34 -64.48
C TYR A 21 -9.17 -8.90 -64.55
N ILE A 22 -8.39 -7.94 -65.07
CA ILE A 22 -8.85 -6.55 -65.28
C ILE A 22 -10.03 -6.51 -66.26
N LEU A 23 -9.97 -7.33 -67.32
CA LEU A 23 -11.05 -7.43 -68.30
C LEU A 23 -12.27 -8.16 -67.70
N ALA A 24 -12.04 -9.15 -66.83
CA ALA A 24 -13.09 -9.83 -66.09
C ALA A 24 -13.83 -8.88 -65.12
N ILE A 25 -13.12 -7.98 -64.43
CA ILE A 25 -13.70 -6.96 -63.55
C ILE A 25 -14.53 -5.96 -64.37
N ASN A 26 -13.98 -5.44 -65.46
CA ASN A 26 -14.71 -4.51 -66.34
C ASN A 26 -15.96 -5.15 -66.96
N LEU A 27 -15.90 -6.45 -67.30
CA LEU A 27 -17.03 -7.19 -67.82
C LEU A 27 -18.09 -7.39 -66.73
N ALA A 28 -17.68 -7.71 -65.51
CA ALA A 28 -18.58 -7.87 -64.37
C ALA A 28 -19.29 -6.57 -63.96
N GLN A 29 -18.57 -5.43 -63.98
CA GLN A 29 -19.14 -4.11 -63.72
C GLN A 29 -20.13 -3.69 -64.83
N LYS A 30 -19.78 -3.91 -66.11
CA LYS A 30 -20.67 -3.60 -67.24
C LYS A 30 -21.91 -4.49 -67.28
N ALA A 31 -21.81 -5.71 -66.78
CA ALA A 31 -22.91 -6.66 -66.72
C ALA A 31 -23.82 -6.48 -65.48
N GLY A 32 -23.50 -5.54 -64.58
CA GLY A 32 -24.32 -5.25 -63.40
C GLY A 32 -24.44 -6.42 -62.43
N ILE A 33 -23.40 -7.25 -62.33
CA ILE A 33 -23.41 -8.45 -61.48
C ILE A 33 -23.40 -8.04 -59.99
N ASP A 34 -24.10 -8.80 -59.14
CA ASP A 34 -24.09 -8.64 -57.69
C ASP A 34 -22.68 -8.44 -57.11
N THR A 35 -22.59 -7.51 -56.15
CA THR A 35 -21.36 -7.17 -55.41
C THR A 35 -20.65 -8.40 -54.84
N LEU A 36 -21.42 -9.42 -54.41
CA LEU A 36 -20.89 -10.69 -53.92
C LEU A 36 -20.07 -11.46 -54.95
N GLN A 37 -20.52 -11.51 -56.21
CA GLN A 37 -19.78 -12.20 -57.26
C GLN A 37 -18.59 -11.36 -57.73
N GLN A 38 -18.70 -10.03 -57.73
CA GLN A 38 -17.58 -9.12 -57.99
C GLN A 38 -16.44 -9.33 -56.97
N ASN A 39 -16.78 -9.50 -55.68
CA ASN A 39 -15.82 -9.77 -54.61
C ASN A 39 -15.05 -11.09 -54.82
N VAL A 40 -15.69 -12.11 -55.39
CA VAL A 40 -15.00 -13.36 -55.76
C VAL A 40 -13.98 -13.14 -56.89
N ILE A 41 -14.28 -12.24 -57.84
CA ILE A 41 -13.33 -11.86 -58.91
C ILE A 41 -12.11 -11.17 -58.31
N PHE A 42 -12.35 -10.20 -57.41
CA PHE A 42 -11.27 -9.48 -56.72
C PHE A 42 -10.39 -10.40 -55.88
N ARG A 43 -10.97 -11.36 -55.16
CA ARG A 43 -10.21 -12.39 -54.41
C ARG A 43 -9.32 -13.23 -55.31
N LYS A 44 -9.87 -13.76 -56.42
CA LYS A 44 -9.10 -14.56 -57.40
C LYS A 44 -7.99 -13.74 -58.06
N TYR A 45 -8.23 -12.44 -58.29
CA TYR A 45 -7.23 -11.54 -58.82
C TYR A 45 -6.12 -11.25 -57.79
N GLY A 46 -6.48 -11.02 -56.53
CA GLY A 46 -5.52 -10.88 -55.43
C GLY A 46 -4.63 -12.12 -55.27
N ASP A 47 -5.20 -13.33 -55.37
CA ASP A 47 -4.44 -14.58 -55.31
C ASP A 47 -3.43 -14.71 -56.46
N PHE A 48 -3.81 -14.31 -57.68
CA PHE A 48 -2.91 -14.29 -58.83
C PHE A 48 -1.77 -13.28 -58.64
N LEU A 49 -2.08 -12.07 -58.19
CA LEU A 49 -1.07 -11.03 -57.92
C LEU A 49 -0.11 -11.44 -56.79
N TYR A 50 -0.63 -12.11 -55.77
CA TYR A 50 0.17 -12.66 -54.67
C TYR A 50 1.18 -13.70 -55.17
N GLN A 51 0.78 -14.59 -56.09
CA GLN A 51 1.69 -15.57 -56.71
C GLN A 51 2.74 -14.90 -57.61
N LYS A 52 2.38 -13.77 -58.24
CA LYS A 52 3.28 -12.98 -59.09
C LYS A 52 4.32 -12.19 -58.29
N GLY A 53 4.10 -11.97 -57.00
CA GLY A 53 4.99 -11.23 -56.10
C GLY A 53 4.62 -9.76 -55.90
N ASP A 54 3.50 -9.30 -56.50
CA ASP A 54 3.04 -7.91 -56.40
C ASP A 54 2.09 -7.75 -55.18
N TYR A 55 2.66 -7.78 -53.97
CA TYR A 55 1.91 -7.87 -52.72
C TYR A 55 1.04 -6.66 -52.37
N ASP A 56 1.49 -5.44 -52.69
CA ASP A 56 0.78 -4.21 -52.34
C ASP A 56 -0.51 -4.08 -53.17
N THR A 57 -0.39 -4.32 -54.49
CA THR A 57 -1.56 -4.34 -55.36
C THR A 57 -2.49 -5.50 -55.06
N ALA A 58 -1.97 -6.66 -54.65
CA ALA A 58 -2.78 -7.78 -54.18
C ALA A 58 -3.60 -7.39 -52.94
N MET A 59 -2.99 -6.67 -51.99
CA MET A 59 -3.67 -6.20 -50.78
C MET A 59 -4.84 -5.26 -51.11
N GLN A 60 -4.63 -4.29 -52.00
CA GLN A 60 -5.71 -3.41 -52.46
C GLN A 60 -6.91 -4.17 -53.05
N GLN A 61 -6.68 -5.32 -53.70
CA GLN A 61 -7.79 -6.15 -54.19
C GLN A 61 -8.48 -6.94 -53.07
N TYR A 62 -7.74 -7.37 -52.06
CA TYR A 62 -8.33 -8.00 -50.87
C TYR A 62 -9.15 -7.01 -50.05
N LEU A 63 -8.69 -5.76 -49.92
CA LEU A 63 -9.44 -4.67 -49.28
C LEU A 63 -10.79 -4.43 -49.97
N ARG A 64 -10.81 -4.41 -51.32
CA ARG A 64 -12.05 -4.29 -52.09
C ARG A 64 -12.99 -5.49 -51.95
N ALA A 65 -12.51 -6.62 -51.44
CA ALA A 65 -13.26 -7.87 -51.29
C ALA A 65 -13.54 -8.25 -49.83
N ILE A 66 -13.45 -7.30 -48.88
CA ILE A 66 -13.58 -7.54 -47.43
C ILE A 66 -14.90 -8.24 -47.07
N ASP A 67 -16.01 -7.94 -47.74
CA ASP A 67 -17.33 -8.46 -47.37
C ASP A 67 -17.45 -10.00 -47.41
N ASN A 68 -16.72 -10.66 -48.31
CA ASN A 68 -16.85 -12.11 -48.59
C ASN A 68 -15.53 -12.89 -48.44
N THR A 69 -14.47 -12.25 -47.97
CA THR A 69 -13.17 -12.90 -47.78
C THR A 69 -12.99 -13.25 -46.31
N GLU A 70 -12.61 -14.50 -46.02
CA GLU A 70 -12.25 -14.92 -44.66
C GLU A 70 -10.97 -14.19 -44.21
N PRO A 71 -11.03 -13.33 -43.17
CA PRO A 71 -9.86 -12.54 -42.74
C PRO A 71 -8.67 -13.42 -42.34
N SER A 72 -8.94 -14.59 -41.74
CA SER A 72 -7.93 -15.57 -41.34
C SER A 72 -7.04 -16.05 -42.50
N GLN A 73 -7.60 -16.19 -43.72
CA GLN A 73 -6.83 -16.63 -44.88
C GLN A 73 -5.86 -15.55 -45.37
N VAL A 74 -6.29 -14.28 -45.35
CA VAL A 74 -5.46 -13.14 -45.73
C VAL A 74 -4.37 -12.93 -44.68
N ILE A 75 -4.75 -12.90 -43.40
CA ILE A 75 -3.80 -12.76 -42.28
C ILE A 75 -2.70 -13.82 -42.33
N ARG A 76 -3.06 -15.10 -42.56
CA ARG A 76 -2.06 -16.19 -42.67
C ARG A 76 -1.08 -16.01 -43.85
N LYS A 77 -1.52 -15.38 -44.94
CA LYS A 77 -0.65 -15.09 -46.11
C LYS A 77 0.30 -13.92 -45.85
N PHE A 78 -0.10 -12.96 -45.02
CA PHE A 78 0.64 -11.71 -44.78
C PHE A 78 1.31 -11.62 -43.39
N LEU A 79 1.38 -12.71 -42.64
CA LEU A 79 2.02 -12.77 -41.30
C LEU A 79 3.55 -12.59 -41.33
N ASP A 80 4.18 -12.53 -42.51
CA ASP A 80 5.61 -12.32 -42.64
C ASP A 80 6.00 -10.91 -42.15
N THR A 81 7.02 -10.81 -41.29
CA THR A 81 7.53 -9.56 -40.71
C THR A 81 7.89 -8.52 -41.78
N ARG A 82 8.25 -8.96 -43.00
CA ARG A 82 8.55 -8.05 -44.12
C ARG A 82 7.32 -7.34 -44.69
N ARG A 83 6.11 -7.81 -44.39
CA ARG A 83 4.84 -7.35 -44.99
C ARG A 83 3.85 -6.85 -43.94
N ILE A 84 4.34 -6.56 -42.75
CA ILE A 84 3.54 -6.10 -41.62
C ILE A 84 2.74 -4.82 -41.94
N HIS A 85 3.25 -3.93 -42.81
CA HIS A 85 2.53 -2.74 -43.25
C HIS A 85 1.24 -3.10 -44.02
N ASN A 86 1.31 -4.02 -44.98
CA ASN A 86 0.14 -4.47 -45.74
C ASN A 86 -0.87 -5.18 -44.84
N LEU A 87 -0.38 -5.92 -43.84
CA LEU A 87 -1.23 -6.56 -42.83
C LEU A 87 -1.95 -5.52 -41.95
N ILE A 88 -1.28 -4.44 -41.58
CA ILE A 88 -1.87 -3.34 -40.80
C ILE A 88 -2.98 -2.67 -41.60
N GLU A 89 -2.75 -2.30 -42.87
CA GLU A 89 -3.80 -1.71 -43.72
C GLU A 89 -5.04 -2.61 -43.80
N TYR A 90 -4.83 -3.92 -43.93
CA TYR A 90 -5.92 -4.89 -43.94
C TYR A 90 -6.70 -4.93 -42.62
N LEU A 91 -5.99 -4.88 -41.49
CA LEU A 91 -6.59 -4.93 -40.17
C LEU A 91 -7.25 -3.61 -39.74
N GLU A 92 -6.71 -2.46 -40.16
CA GLU A 92 -7.31 -1.12 -39.99
C GLU A 92 -8.67 -1.08 -40.71
N GLU A 93 -8.72 -1.46 -41.99
CA GLU A 93 -9.98 -1.49 -42.77
C GLU A 93 -10.97 -2.52 -42.21
N LEU A 94 -10.50 -3.66 -41.71
CA LEU A 94 -11.36 -4.64 -41.06
C LEU A 94 -11.98 -4.10 -39.76
N HIS A 95 -11.24 -3.25 -39.04
CA HIS A 95 -11.69 -2.58 -37.82
C HIS A 95 -12.70 -1.48 -38.13
N ASP A 96 -12.42 -0.63 -39.12
CA ASP A 96 -13.32 0.44 -39.57
C ASP A 96 -14.68 -0.07 -40.08
N HIS A 97 -14.72 -1.31 -40.58
CA HIS A 97 -15.95 -1.99 -41.00
C HIS A 97 -16.68 -2.75 -39.87
N ASP A 98 -16.28 -2.62 -38.60
CA ASP A 98 -16.86 -3.30 -37.42
C ASP A 98 -16.90 -4.85 -37.52
N ARG A 99 -16.13 -5.44 -38.44
CA ARG A 99 -16.04 -6.91 -38.63
C ARG A 99 -14.85 -7.54 -37.92
N ALA A 100 -14.05 -6.74 -37.23
CA ALA A 100 -12.91 -7.22 -36.46
C ALA A 100 -13.37 -8.01 -35.23
N THR A 101 -12.80 -9.19 -35.05
CA THR A 101 -12.89 -9.96 -33.80
C THR A 101 -11.81 -9.50 -32.82
N ALA A 102 -11.91 -9.93 -31.57
CA ALA A 102 -10.90 -9.63 -30.53
C ALA A 102 -9.49 -10.10 -30.91
N ASP A 103 -9.37 -11.20 -31.65
CA ASP A 103 -8.09 -11.69 -32.12
C ASP A 103 -7.47 -10.78 -33.18
N HIS A 104 -8.30 -10.18 -34.05
CA HIS A 104 -7.85 -9.32 -35.14
C HIS A 104 -7.36 -7.96 -34.63
N THR A 105 -8.07 -7.37 -33.67
CA THR A 105 -7.65 -6.14 -32.98
C THR A 105 -6.42 -6.35 -32.11
N THR A 106 -6.31 -7.48 -31.40
CA THR A 106 -5.09 -7.84 -30.64
C THR A 106 -3.89 -8.02 -31.58
N LEU A 107 -4.10 -8.65 -32.75
CA LEU A 107 -3.05 -8.78 -33.76
C LEU A 107 -2.64 -7.43 -34.35
N LEU A 108 -3.59 -6.52 -34.59
CA LEU A 108 -3.30 -5.16 -35.04
C LEU A 108 -2.42 -4.42 -34.02
N LEU A 109 -2.76 -4.52 -32.73
CA LEU A 109 -1.97 -3.97 -31.64
C LEU A 109 -0.55 -4.57 -31.59
N ASN A 110 -0.42 -5.89 -31.74
CA ASN A 110 0.88 -6.56 -31.84
C ASN A 110 1.71 -6.02 -33.02
N CYS A 111 1.05 -5.77 -34.16
CA CYS A 111 1.72 -5.23 -35.34
C CYS A 111 2.23 -3.80 -35.10
N TYR A 112 1.44 -2.93 -34.45
CA TYR A 112 1.90 -1.58 -34.07
C TYR A 112 3.07 -1.62 -33.10
N ALA A 113 3.00 -2.48 -32.07
CA ALA A 113 4.08 -2.63 -31.10
C ALA A 113 5.39 -3.07 -31.77
N LYS A 114 5.32 -3.99 -32.74
CA LYS A 114 6.48 -4.47 -33.53
C LYS A 114 7.06 -3.40 -34.45
N LEU A 115 6.23 -2.58 -35.08
CA LEU A 115 6.68 -1.49 -35.96
C LEU A 115 7.22 -0.26 -35.21
N LYS A 116 7.01 -0.20 -33.89
CA LYS A 116 7.35 0.95 -33.05
C LYS A 116 6.67 2.25 -33.46
N ASP A 117 5.48 2.14 -34.07
CA ASP A 117 4.65 3.29 -34.40
C ASP A 117 3.86 3.73 -33.17
N THR A 118 4.51 4.54 -32.33
CA THR A 118 3.96 5.06 -31.07
C THR A 118 2.78 6.00 -31.29
N SER A 119 2.74 6.72 -32.42
CA SER A 119 1.68 7.68 -32.71
C SER A 119 0.37 6.98 -33.06
N LYS A 120 0.43 5.98 -33.95
CA LYS A 120 -0.74 5.17 -34.28
C LYS A 120 -1.22 4.37 -33.06
N LEU A 121 -0.30 3.76 -32.31
CA LEU A 121 -0.62 3.04 -31.08
C LEU A 121 -1.35 3.91 -30.05
N ASP A 122 -0.84 5.12 -29.78
CA ASP A 122 -1.47 6.07 -28.88
C ASP A 122 -2.86 6.49 -29.36
N SER A 123 -3.01 6.80 -30.65
CA SER A 123 -4.31 7.15 -31.23
C SER A 123 -5.33 6.03 -31.11
N PHE A 124 -4.89 4.77 -31.29
CA PHE A 124 -5.72 3.59 -31.19
C PHE A 124 -6.16 3.32 -29.74
N ILE A 125 -5.26 3.45 -28.76
CA ILE A 125 -5.57 3.24 -27.34
C ILE A 125 -6.42 4.39 -26.76
N LYS A 126 -6.21 5.62 -27.25
CA LYS A 126 -6.95 6.81 -26.81
C LYS A 126 -8.30 6.96 -27.53
N ALA A 127 -8.51 6.28 -28.66
CA ALA A 127 -9.77 6.32 -29.39
C ALA A 127 -10.96 5.92 -28.49
N PRO A 128 -12.05 6.70 -28.50
CA PRO A 128 -13.26 6.37 -27.75
C PRO A 128 -14.03 5.25 -28.48
N GLY A 129 -14.06 4.05 -27.91
CA GLY A 129 -14.82 2.92 -28.44
C GLY A 129 -14.78 1.71 -27.51
N GLU A 130 -15.76 0.80 -27.65
CA GLU A 130 -15.69 -0.54 -27.07
C GLU A 130 -14.57 -1.32 -27.78
N LEU A 131 -13.37 -1.22 -27.24
CA LEU A 131 -12.22 -1.97 -27.70
C LEU A 131 -12.44 -3.45 -27.38
N LYS A 132 -12.89 -4.22 -28.36
CA LYS A 132 -12.97 -5.68 -28.30
C LYS A 132 -11.57 -6.22 -28.57
N PHE A 133 -10.69 -6.28 -27.58
CA PHE A 133 -9.43 -7.04 -27.67
C PHE A 133 -9.11 -7.69 -26.32
N ASP A 134 -8.20 -8.66 -26.33
CA ASP A 134 -7.75 -9.31 -25.11
C ASP A 134 -6.80 -8.40 -24.34
N LEU A 135 -7.31 -7.81 -23.24
CA LEU A 135 -6.60 -6.81 -22.42
C LEU A 135 -5.31 -7.36 -21.82
N GLU A 136 -5.34 -8.60 -21.33
CA GLU A 136 -4.19 -9.21 -20.66
C GLU A 136 -3.05 -9.41 -21.67
N THR A 137 -3.37 -9.96 -22.84
CA THR A 137 -2.40 -10.11 -23.94
C THR A 137 -1.91 -8.75 -24.43
N ALA A 138 -2.80 -7.76 -24.58
CA ALA A 138 -2.43 -6.41 -24.99
C ALA A 138 -1.42 -5.74 -24.05
N ILE A 139 -1.70 -5.77 -22.73
CA ILE A 139 -0.82 -5.22 -21.71
C ILE A 139 0.52 -5.95 -21.70
N ALA A 140 0.51 -7.29 -21.74
CA ALA A 140 1.72 -8.10 -21.77
C ALA A 140 2.61 -7.78 -22.99
N MET A 141 2.01 -7.59 -24.16
CA MET A 141 2.72 -7.18 -25.37
C MET A 141 3.30 -5.76 -25.26
N CYS A 142 2.55 -4.82 -24.70
CA CYS A 142 3.06 -3.46 -24.46
C CYS A 142 4.24 -3.48 -23.49
N ARG A 143 4.19 -4.29 -22.42
CA ARG A 143 5.32 -4.51 -21.49
C ARG A 143 6.55 -5.09 -22.20
N GLN A 144 6.38 -6.13 -23.01
CA GLN A 144 7.47 -6.72 -23.81
C GLN A 144 8.07 -5.74 -24.83
N GLY A 145 7.23 -4.86 -25.38
CA GLY A 145 7.63 -3.82 -26.32
C GLY A 145 8.32 -2.61 -25.69
N GLY A 146 8.30 -2.50 -24.35
CA GLY A 146 8.83 -1.34 -23.60
C GLY A 146 7.90 -0.12 -23.59
N TYR A 147 6.63 -0.28 -23.95
CA TYR A 147 5.61 0.78 -23.98
C TYR A 147 4.85 0.85 -22.64
N PHE A 148 5.56 1.16 -21.56
CA PHE A 148 5.01 1.08 -20.22
C PHE A 148 3.92 2.12 -19.94
N GLU A 149 4.04 3.32 -20.51
CA GLU A 149 3.05 4.40 -20.32
C GLU A 149 1.71 4.04 -20.98
N GLN A 150 1.75 3.48 -22.18
CA GLN A 150 0.58 2.98 -22.90
C GLN A 150 -0.07 1.81 -22.17
N ALA A 151 0.74 0.88 -21.65
CA ALA A 151 0.27 -0.26 -20.87
C ALA A 151 -0.44 0.21 -19.58
N ALA A 152 0.14 1.16 -18.86
CA ALA A 152 -0.44 1.74 -17.65
C ALA A 152 -1.74 2.50 -17.94
N TYR A 153 -1.80 3.28 -19.02
CA TYR A 153 -3.01 3.98 -19.43
C TYR A 153 -4.14 3.01 -19.79
N LEU A 154 -3.82 1.95 -20.54
CA LEU A 154 -4.77 0.91 -20.91
C LEU A 154 -5.32 0.19 -19.67
N ALA A 155 -4.42 -0.24 -18.77
CA ALA A 155 -4.82 -0.91 -17.53
C ALA A 155 -5.68 0.01 -16.63
N THR A 156 -5.36 1.32 -16.58
CA THR A 156 -6.15 2.30 -15.82
C THR A 156 -7.55 2.47 -16.39
N LYS A 157 -7.68 2.55 -17.73
CA LYS A 157 -8.99 2.68 -18.39
C LYS A 157 -9.93 1.49 -18.13
N HIS A 158 -9.37 0.29 -18.03
CA HIS A 158 -10.14 -0.93 -17.84
C HIS A 158 -10.30 -1.32 -16.36
N GLY A 159 -9.77 -0.52 -15.42
CA GLY A 159 -9.92 -0.75 -13.98
C GLY A 159 -9.01 -1.85 -13.40
N GLU A 160 -7.99 -2.27 -14.15
CA GLU A 160 -7.04 -3.32 -13.75
C GLU A 160 -5.93 -2.75 -12.86
N ASN A 161 -6.29 -2.41 -11.62
CA ASN A 161 -5.44 -1.64 -10.70
C ASN A 161 -4.15 -2.37 -10.28
N ASP A 162 -4.18 -3.70 -10.07
CA ASP A 162 -2.97 -4.48 -9.73
C ASP A 162 -1.95 -4.45 -10.88
N MET A 163 -2.44 -4.54 -12.14
CA MET A 163 -1.57 -4.45 -13.30
C MET A 163 -0.92 -3.07 -13.43
N VAL A 164 -1.68 -1.98 -13.22
CA VAL A 164 -1.12 -0.62 -13.23
C VAL A 164 0.02 -0.48 -12.22
N VAL A 165 -0.21 -0.88 -10.97
CA VAL A 165 0.82 -0.78 -9.92
C VAL A 165 2.02 -1.67 -10.25
N SER A 166 1.81 -2.88 -10.79
CA SER A 166 2.90 -3.76 -11.21
C SER A 166 3.78 -3.11 -12.29
N ILE A 167 3.17 -2.46 -13.29
CA ILE A 167 3.90 -1.82 -14.40
C ILE A 167 4.67 -0.59 -13.91
N LEU A 168 4.07 0.20 -13.01
CA LEU A 168 4.72 1.39 -12.47
C LEU A 168 5.89 1.05 -11.54
N VAL A 169 5.76 0.01 -10.72
CA VAL A 169 6.77 -0.39 -9.72
C VAL A 169 7.86 -1.27 -10.32
N GLU A 170 7.52 -2.30 -11.11
CA GLU A 170 8.48 -3.28 -11.63
C GLU A 170 9.18 -2.79 -12.89
N ASP A 171 8.43 -2.26 -13.86
CA ASP A 171 8.96 -1.96 -15.19
C ASP A 171 9.40 -0.49 -15.33
N SER A 172 8.57 0.44 -14.85
CA SER A 172 8.79 1.88 -15.06
C SER A 172 9.62 2.54 -13.97
N GLN A 173 9.77 1.89 -12.80
CA GLN A 173 10.43 2.43 -11.60
C GLN A 173 9.92 3.82 -11.18
N LYS A 174 8.66 4.15 -11.49
CA LYS A 174 8.03 5.42 -11.15
C LYS A 174 7.29 5.28 -9.81
N TYR A 175 8.04 5.16 -8.72
CA TYR A 175 7.50 4.87 -7.39
C TYR A 175 6.57 5.97 -6.85
N ALA A 176 6.87 7.24 -7.15
CA ALA A 176 6.02 8.37 -6.74
C ALA A 176 4.64 8.33 -7.42
N GLU A 177 4.61 8.12 -8.74
CA GLU A 177 3.36 7.98 -9.51
C GLU A 177 2.57 6.75 -9.04
N ALA A 178 3.26 5.64 -8.72
CA ALA A 178 2.63 4.45 -8.16
C ALA A 178 1.96 4.72 -6.80
N LEU A 179 2.60 5.49 -5.91
CA LEU A 179 2.03 5.88 -4.62
C LEU A 179 0.83 6.82 -4.77
N GLU A 180 0.91 7.78 -5.70
CA GLU A 180 -0.21 8.65 -6.03
C GLU A 180 -1.38 7.84 -6.59
N PHE A 181 -1.11 6.87 -7.47
CA PHE A 181 -2.12 5.97 -8.00
C PHE A 181 -2.76 5.13 -6.89
N ILE A 182 -1.97 4.48 -6.03
CA ILE A 182 -2.50 3.72 -4.88
C ILE A 182 -3.36 4.62 -4.00
N SER A 183 -2.93 5.86 -3.76
CA SER A 183 -3.68 6.86 -2.97
C SER A 183 -5.00 7.32 -3.60
N ARG A 184 -5.21 7.04 -4.89
CA ARG A 184 -6.46 7.33 -5.63
C ARG A 184 -7.42 6.15 -5.62
N LEU A 185 -6.94 4.95 -5.32
CA LEU A 185 -7.76 3.73 -5.30
C LEU A 185 -8.67 3.68 -4.08
N GLU A 186 -9.80 2.99 -4.25
CA GLU A 186 -10.68 2.63 -3.14
C GLU A 186 -9.95 1.72 -2.13
N PRO A 187 -10.27 1.80 -0.83
CA PRO A 187 -9.54 1.09 0.23
C PRO A 187 -9.36 -0.42 -0.03
N ASP A 188 -10.39 -1.07 -0.55
CA ASP A 188 -10.40 -2.52 -0.84
C ASP A 188 -9.37 -2.91 -1.91
N ALA A 189 -9.18 -2.06 -2.92
CA ALA A 189 -8.19 -2.28 -3.98
C ALA A 189 -6.80 -1.74 -3.60
N ALA A 190 -6.74 -0.71 -2.75
CA ALA A 190 -5.49 -0.09 -2.32
C ALA A 190 -4.69 -1.01 -1.38
N TYR A 191 -5.33 -1.64 -0.39
CA TYR A 191 -4.66 -2.46 0.63
C TYR A 191 -3.81 -3.62 0.07
N PRO A 192 -4.32 -4.50 -0.81
CA PRO A 192 -3.52 -5.61 -1.33
C PRO A 192 -2.33 -5.13 -2.16
N ASN A 193 -2.52 -4.07 -2.95
CA ASN A 193 -1.45 -3.46 -3.75
C ASN A 193 -0.40 -2.79 -2.85
N LEU A 194 -0.84 -2.04 -1.83
CA LEU A 194 0.05 -1.42 -0.86
C LEU A 194 0.90 -2.47 -0.14
N MET A 195 0.31 -3.58 0.30
CA MET A 195 1.03 -4.66 0.99
C MET A 195 2.00 -5.42 0.08
N LYS A 196 1.61 -5.73 -1.16
CA LYS A 196 2.44 -6.45 -2.13
C LYS A 196 3.72 -5.69 -2.46
N TYR A 197 3.62 -4.37 -2.64
CA TYR A 197 4.75 -3.53 -3.03
C TYR A 197 5.35 -2.71 -1.87
N ALA A 198 4.90 -2.92 -0.63
CA ALA A 198 5.28 -2.12 0.53
C ALA A 198 6.81 -1.99 0.71
N ARG A 199 7.54 -3.11 0.60
CA ARG A 199 9.00 -3.13 0.78
C ARG A 199 9.73 -2.33 -0.28
N VAL A 200 9.27 -2.41 -1.53
CA VAL A 200 9.87 -1.68 -2.64
C VAL A 200 9.58 -0.18 -2.50
N LEU A 201 8.34 0.17 -2.15
CA LEU A 201 7.93 1.56 -1.95
C LEU A 201 8.63 2.21 -0.75
N LEU A 202 8.80 1.51 0.37
CA LEU A 202 9.58 1.99 1.52
C LEU A 202 11.08 2.15 1.18
N GLY A 203 11.62 1.29 0.31
CA GLY A 203 13.01 1.38 -0.15
C GLY A 203 13.31 2.67 -0.93
N HIS A 204 12.38 3.14 -1.76
CA HIS A 204 12.59 4.30 -2.64
C HIS A 204 11.93 5.59 -2.14
N CYS A 205 10.74 5.49 -1.54
CA CYS A 205 9.94 6.61 -1.05
C CYS A 205 9.49 6.36 0.41
N PRO A 206 10.43 6.32 1.38
CA PRO A 206 10.13 5.91 2.76
C PRO A 206 9.12 6.82 3.46
N GLN A 207 9.27 8.14 3.33
CA GLN A 207 8.45 9.12 4.04
C GLN A 207 6.99 9.09 3.55
N ASP A 208 6.78 9.20 2.24
CA ASP A 208 5.45 9.24 1.64
C ASP A 208 4.70 7.91 1.83
N THR A 209 5.41 6.78 1.67
CA THR A 209 4.85 5.46 1.93
C THR A 209 4.44 5.32 3.40
N THR A 210 5.28 5.75 4.34
CA THR A 210 4.95 5.72 5.77
C THR A 210 3.72 6.55 6.07
N GLN A 211 3.60 7.76 5.52
CA GLN A 211 2.41 8.60 5.69
C GLN A 211 1.15 7.94 5.13
N LEU A 212 1.25 7.25 4.00
CA LEU A 212 0.14 6.48 3.42
C LEU A 212 -0.28 5.33 4.35
N PHE A 213 0.69 4.58 4.90
CA PHE A 213 0.43 3.55 5.91
C PHE A 213 -0.24 4.12 7.16
N ILE A 214 0.26 5.24 7.70
CA ILE A 214 -0.34 5.91 8.86
C ILE A 214 -1.79 6.29 8.53
N THR A 215 -2.02 6.94 7.40
CA THR A 215 -3.35 7.39 7.00
C THR A 215 -4.31 6.20 6.82
N PHE A 216 -3.83 5.09 6.25
CA PHE A 216 -4.61 3.86 6.07
C PHE A 216 -4.97 3.19 7.40
N TYR A 217 -4.00 3.04 8.31
CA TYR A 217 -4.23 2.38 9.59
C TYR A 217 -4.95 3.26 10.63
N THR A 218 -4.94 4.58 10.46
CA THR A 218 -5.66 5.51 11.36
C THR A 218 -7.12 5.74 10.95
N GLY A 219 -7.63 5.05 9.92
CA GLY A 219 -9.01 5.25 9.45
C GLY A 219 -9.25 6.55 8.69
N LYS A 220 -8.17 7.31 8.39
CA LYS A 220 -8.24 8.64 7.76
C LYS A 220 -8.02 8.61 6.25
N TYR A 221 -7.87 7.41 5.68
CA TYR A 221 -7.60 7.26 4.26
C TYR A 221 -8.79 7.74 3.43
N ARG A 222 -8.50 8.64 2.50
CA ARG A 222 -9.46 9.14 1.51
C ARG A 222 -8.80 8.99 0.14
N PRO A 223 -9.46 8.30 -0.80
CA PRO A 223 -9.04 8.32 -2.19
C PRO A 223 -8.88 9.77 -2.64
N LYS A 224 -7.67 10.17 -3.03
CA LYS A 224 -7.42 11.52 -3.55
C LYS A 224 -8.13 11.62 -4.91
N LYS A 225 -9.38 12.07 -4.95
CA LYS A 225 -10.04 12.43 -6.21
C LYS A 225 -9.33 13.67 -6.75
N ASP A 226 -8.70 13.58 -7.91
CA ASP A 226 -8.18 14.75 -8.60
C ASP A 226 -9.34 15.74 -8.76
N ILE A 227 -9.12 16.95 -8.25
CA ILE A 227 -9.83 18.14 -8.71
C ILE A 227 -9.50 18.23 -10.20
N GLU A 228 -10.53 18.27 -11.05
CA GLU A 228 -10.39 18.53 -12.48
C GLU A 228 -9.39 19.69 -12.71
N PRO A 229 -8.53 19.63 -13.75
CA PRO A 229 -7.59 20.71 -14.01
C PRO A 229 -8.35 22.05 -14.09
N PRO A 230 -7.82 23.13 -13.49
CA PRO A 230 -8.54 24.38 -13.36
C PRO A 230 -8.92 24.89 -14.74
N SER A 231 -10.22 24.91 -15.01
CA SER A 231 -10.77 25.53 -16.22
C SER A 231 -10.27 26.97 -16.28
N GLU A 232 -9.70 27.33 -17.42
CA GLU A 232 -9.12 28.64 -17.69
C GLU A 232 -10.10 29.78 -17.34
N SER A 233 -9.63 30.65 -16.46
CA SER A 233 -9.80 32.11 -16.50
C SER A 233 -11.13 32.66 -17.04
N GLN A 234 -12.11 32.89 -16.16
CA GLN A 234 -13.06 33.99 -16.33
C GLN A 234 -13.10 34.86 -15.07
N THR A 235 -12.75 36.13 -15.29
CA THR A 235 -12.62 37.23 -14.33
C THR A 235 -13.85 37.47 -13.44
N PRO A 236 -13.69 37.91 -12.18
CA PRO A 236 -14.79 38.15 -11.26
C PRO A 236 -15.33 39.59 -11.37
N GLN A 237 -16.63 39.77 -11.65
CA GLN A 237 -17.32 41.03 -11.39
C GLN A 237 -18.76 40.83 -10.89
N HIS A 238 -18.95 41.29 -9.65
CA HIS A 238 -20.16 41.80 -9.00
C HIS A 238 -21.25 40.84 -8.48
N SER A 239 -21.05 40.43 -7.22
CA SER A 239 -22.08 40.18 -6.22
C SER A 239 -22.50 41.47 -5.50
N ALA A 240 -23.62 42.05 -5.91
CA ALA A 240 -24.45 42.95 -5.09
C ALA A 240 -25.72 43.14 -5.93
N VAL A 241 -26.86 42.51 -5.61
CA VAL A 241 -28.04 43.25 -5.08
C VAL A 241 -29.18 42.27 -4.71
N ARG A 242 -29.00 40.94 -4.72
CA ARG A 242 -30.14 40.01 -4.53
C ARG A 242 -30.64 39.82 -3.09
N ASN A 243 -30.03 40.49 -2.10
CA ASN A 243 -30.49 40.52 -0.71
C ASN A 243 -31.57 41.59 -0.40
N LEU A 244 -32.09 42.32 -1.40
CA LEU A 244 -33.13 43.34 -1.18
C LEU A 244 -34.57 42.86 -1.44
N ALA A 245 -34.78 41.58 -1.79
CA ALA A 245 -36.13 41.04 -2.00
C ALA A 245 -36.86 40.62 -0.71
N ALA A 246 -36.26 40.85 0.48
CA ALA A 246 -36.82 40.42 1.77
C ALA A 246 -37.70 41.46 2.49
N PHE A 247 -38.07 42.58 1.84
CA PHE A 247 -38.78 43.69 2.52
C PHE A 247 -40.01 44.25 1.78
N ILE A 248 -40.93 43.39 1.35
CA ILE A 248 -42.29 43.84 1.01
C ILE A 248 -43.33 42.86 1.57
N PRO A 249 -44.09 43.21 2.61
CA PRO A 249 -45.23 42.42 3.07
C PRO A 249 -46.53 42.96 2.45
N LEU A 250 -47.28 42.12 1.72
CA LEU A 250 -48.66 42.40 1.31
C LEU A 250 -49.56 41.16 1.45
N PRO A 251 -50.89 41.34 1.68
CA PRO A 251 -51.69 40.50 2.55
C PRO A 251 -52.56 39.46 1.83
N TYR A 252 -53.03 38.52 2.65
CA TYR A 252 -53.93 37.41 2.40
C TYR A 252 -55.37 37.79 1.99
N VAL A 253 -55.90 37.19 0.91
CA VAL A 253 -57.34 36.87 0.66
C VAL A 253 -57.38 35.64 -0.28
N GLY A 254 -57.75 34.43 0.18
CA GLY A 254 -59.06 33.73 -0.03
C GLY A 254 -59.45 33.48 -1.50
N ALA A 255 -59.92 32.33 -2.00
CA ALA A 255 -60.26 31.00 -1.49
C ALA A 255 -60.61 30.07 -2.70
N SER A 256 -60.48 28.74 -2.52
CA SER A 256 -61.14 27.62 -3.27
C SER A 256 -60.72 27.42 -4.75
N SER A 257 -60.56 26.22 -5.34
CA SER A 257 -61.00 24.84 -5.06
C SER A 257 -60.37 23.89 -6.10
N ALA A 258 -60.32 22.59 -5.78
CA ALA A 258 -60.28 21.43 -6.70
C ALA A 258 -58.91 20.81 -7.11
N THR A 259 -58.59 19.80 -6.32
CA THR A 259 -57.90 18.52 -6.47
C THR A 259 -57.64 17.89 -7.87
N LYS A 260 -56.46 17.24 -7.94
CA LYS A 260 -55.99 16.08 -8.75
C LYS A 260 -55.44 16.35 -10.17
N SER A 261 -54.11 16.34 -10.30
CA SER A 261 -53.30 15.20 -10.81
C SER A 261 -51.83 15.62 -11.00
N GLN A 262 -50.90 14.90 -10.36
CA GLN A 262 -49.45 15.04 -10.53
C GLN A 262 -49.01 14.42 -11.87
N PRO A 263 -48.17 15.13 -12.62
CA PRO A 263 -46.91 14.57 -13.09
C PRO A 263 -45.75 15.47 -12.64
N SER A 264 -44.79 14.89 -11.95
CA SER A 264 -43.60 15.55 -11.42
C SER A 264 -42.75 16.14 -12.55
N GLU A 265 -42.59 17.46 -12.56
CA GLU A 265 -41.48 18.12 -13.25
C GLU A 265 -40.14 17.76 -12.57
N PRO A 266 -39.02 17.77 -13.33
CA PRO A 266 -37.70 17.45 -12.81
C PRO A 266 -37.21 18.58 -11.89
N GLN A 267 -37.06 18.28 -10.60
CA GLN A 267 -36.36 19.16 -9.67
C GLN A 267 -34.85 19.03 -9.88
N LEU A 268 -34.25 20.09 -10.41
CA LEU A 268 -32.84 20.39 -10.16
C LEU A 268 -32.65 20.63 -8.65
N SER A 269 -31.71 19.88 -8.09
CA SER A 269 -30.89 20.09 -6.89
C SER A 269 -31.42 21.01 -5.78
N PRO A 270 -31.32 20.54 -4.54
CA PRO A 270 -30.61 21.34 -3.56
C PRO A 270 -29.53 20.53 -2.82
N ASP A 271 -28.55 21.29 -2.36
CA ASP A 271 -27.68 21.00 -1.23
C ASP A 271 -26.46 20.11 -1.49
N VAL A 272 -25.35 20.85 -1.66
CA VAL A 272 -24.01 20.51 -1.19
C VAL A 272 -24.14 20.15 0.29
N ASP A 273 -24.36 18.87 0.58
CA ASP A 273 -24.26 18.34 1.94
C ASP A 273 -22.78 18.01 2.17
N ASP A 274 -22.11 18.90 2.90
CA ASP A 274 -20.86 18.61 3.62
C ASP A 274 -21.16 17.57 4.72
N THR A 275 -21.51 16.35 4.33
CA THR A 275 -21.54 15.22 5.26
C THR A 275 -20.16 14.57 5.28
N ASN A 276 -19.59 14.53 6.49
CA ASN A 276 -18.40 13.77 6.83
C ASN A 276 -18.64 12.25 6.66
N ASP A 277 -18.82 11.76 5.44
CA ASP A 277 -18.73 10.33 5.16
C ASP A 277 -17.25 9.98 5.04
N PHE A 278 -16.66 9.59 6.18
CA PHE A 278 -15.44 8.79 6.15
C PHE A 278 -15.78 7.52 5.37
N PRO A 279 -15.02 7.15 4.32
CA PRO A 279 -15.21 5.85 3.69
C PRO A 279 -15.11 4.81 4.80
N THR A 280 -16.19 4.09 5.06
CA THR A 280 -16.21 3.04 6.09
C THR A 280 -15.46 1.86 5.49
N TYR A 281 -14.19 1.71 5.84
CA TYR A 281 -13.40 0.54 5.50
C TYR A 281 -12.92 -0.18 6.76
N ASP A 282 -12.73 -1.48 6.65
CA ASP A 282 -12.23 -2.29 7.75
C ASP A 282 -10.74 -1.97 7.99
N ILE A 283 -10.47 -1.30 9.11
CA ILE A 283 -9.10 -0.97 9.51
C ILE A 283 -8.35 -2.28 9.81
N PRO A 284 -7.27 -2.59 9.07
CA PRO A 284 -6.52 -3.81 9.28
C PRO A 284 -5.77 -3.78 10.62
N LYS A 285 -5.50 -4.97 11.17
CA LYS A 285 -4.74 -5.10 12.43
C LYS A 285 -3.32 -4.56 12.27
N PRO A 286 -2.78 -3.76 13.21
CA PRO A 286 -1.45 -3.16 13.08
C PRO A 286 -0.33 -4.17 12.76
N ARG A 287 -0.42 -5.39 13.31
CA ARG A 287 0.55 -6.47 13.07
C ARG A 287 0.70 -6.85 11.60
N SER A 288 -0.32 -6.66 10.75
CA SER A 288 -0.20 -7.01 9.34
C SER A 288 0.83 -6.14 8.62
N ALA A 289 1.04 -4.90 9.08
CA ALA A 289 2.05 -4.00 8.51
C ALA A 289 3.48 -4.33 8.93
N PHE A 290 3.71 -5.01 10.05
CA PHE A 290 5.07 -5.14 10.63
C PHE A 290 6.06 -5.80 9.66
N SER A 291 5.60 -6.78 8.88
CA SER A 291 6.41 -7.49 7.89
C SER A 291 6.88 -6.64 6.70
N ALA A 292 6.25 -5.48 6.49
CA ALA A 292 6.62 -4.52 5.45
C ALA A 292 7.81 -3.65 5.86
N PHE A 293 7.94 -3.34 7.16
CA PHE A 293 8.92 -2.38 7.68
C PHE A 293 10.24 -3.00 8.18
N VAL A 294 10.47 -4.31 7.95
CA VAL A 294 11.61 -5.06 8.52
C VAL A 294 12.98 -4.38 8.26
N ASP A 295 13.16 -3.80 7.08
CA ASP A 295 14.41 -3.16 6.66
C ASP A 295 14.43 -1.63 6.94
N HIS A 296 13.36 -1.10 7.52
CA HIS A 296 13.08 0.34 7.67
C HIS A 296 12.69 0.71 9.12
N PRO A 297 13.62 0.60 10.09
CA PRO A 297 13.32 0.77 11.51
C PRO A 297 12.96 2.20 11.91
N ALA A 298 13.47 3.22 11.20
CA ALA A 298 13.17 4.62 11.51
C ALA A 298 11.73 4.96 11.13
N GLU A 299 11.32 4.57 9.93
CA GLU A 299 9.97 4.68 9.40
C GLU A 299 8.98 3.86 10.24
N PHE A 300 9.38 2.66 10.67
CA PHE A 300 8.56 1.82 11.53
C PHE A 300 8.24 2.48 12.88
N ILE A 301 9.23 3.14 13.49
CA ILE A 301 9.02 3.89 14.74
C ILE A 301 8.01 5.01 14.54
N VAL A 302 8.14 5.79 13.46
CA VAL A 302 7.18 6.88 13.16
C VAL A 302 5.77 6.32 12.96
N PHE A 303 5.65 5.19 12.25
CA PHE A 303 4.39 4.48 12.09
C PHE A 303 3.80 4.07 13.45
N LEU A 304 4.57 3.37 14.30
CA LEU A 304 4.11 2.93 15.62
C LEU A 304 3.75 4.10 16.56
N GLU A 305 4.57 5.14 16.62
CA GLU A 305 4.32 6.35 17.41
C GLU A 305 2.98 7.00 17.00
N SER A 306 2.71 7.09 15.69
CA SER A 306 1.45 7.65 15.18
C SER A 306 0.24 6.79 15.53
N LEU A 307 0.35 5.46 15.46
CA LEU A 307 -0.75 4.57 15.83
C LEU A 307 -1.08 4.63 17.32
N ILE A 308 -0.05 4.76 18.17
CA ILE A 308 -0.25 4.87 19.64
C ILE A 308 -0.92 6.20 20.02
N SER A 309 -0.71 7.25 19.23
CA SER A 309 -1.38 8.54 19.46
C SER A 309 -2.89 8.48 19.24
N GLU A 310 -3.37 7.53 18.43
CA GLU A 310 -4.79 7.25 18.19
C GLU A 310 -5.32 6.27 19.25
N LYS A 311 -6.39 6.65 19.96
CA LYS A 311 -6.90 5.94 21.16
C LYS A 311 -7.85 4.76 20.88
N SER A 312 -8.00 4.33 19.62
CA SER A 312 -9.08 3.41 19.19
C SER A 312 -8.61 1.98 18.89
N TRP A 313 -7.65 1.45 19.66
CA TRP A 313 -7.16 0.08 19.47
C TRP A 313 -7.64 -0.88 20.55
N SER A 314 -7.81 -2.16 20.19
CA SER A 314 -8.04 -3.24 21.15
C SER A 314 -6.87 -3.34 22.14
N GLU A 315 -7.13 -3.78 23.36
CA GLU A 315 -6.08 -3.99 24.39
C GLU A 315 -4.95 -4.89 23.88
N GLN A 316 -5.25 -5.95 23.11
CA GLN A 316 -4.23 -6.83 22.55
C GLN A 316 -3.33 -6.12 21.54
N ASP A 317 -3.91 -5.37 20.61
CA ASP A 317 -3.14 -4.62 19.60
C ASP A 317 -2.33 -3.51 20.28
N ARG A 318 -2.87 -2.91 21.35
CA ARG A 318 -2.18 -1.91 22.16
C ARG A 318 -0.95 -2.52 22.87
N VAL A 319 -1.08 -3.71 23.46
CA VAL A 319 0.05 -4.43 24.07
C VAL A 319 1.13 -4.70 23.02
N ASP A 320 0.74 -5.22 21.85
CA ASP A 320 1.68 -5.56 20.78
C ASP A 320 2.40 -4.30 20.25
N LEU A 321 1.67 -3.22 19.97
CA LEU A 321 2.24 -1.93 19.52
C LEU A 321 3.25 -1.35 20.51
N TYR A 322 2.89 -1.31 21.79
CA TYR A 322 3.77 -0.77 22.81
C TYR A 322 4.99 -1.67 23.04
N THR A 323 4.80 -3.00 23.03
CA THR A 323 5.90 -3.97 23.19
C THR A 323 6.90 -3.85 22.04
N THR A 324 6.43 -3.80 20.79
CA THR A 324 7.31 -3.66 19.63
C THR A 324 7.96 -2.28 19.55
N LEU A 325 7.26 -1.21 19.91
CA LEU A 325 7.87 0.12 19.98
C LEU A 325 9.00 0.16 21.03
N PHE A 326 8.78 -0.44 22.20
CA PHE A 326 9.80 -0.55 23.24
C PHE A 326 11.01 -1.34 22.77
N GLU A 327 10.79 -2.51 22.15
CA GLU A 327 11.85 -3.31 21.53
C GLU A 327 12.64 -2.50 20.49
N MET A 328 11.95 -1.72 19.66
CA MET A 328 12.60 -0.91 18.62
C MET A 328 13.43 0.24 19.16
N TYR A 329 13.00 0.91 20.22
CA TYR A 329 13.84 1.90 20.90
C TYR A 329 15.10 1.28 21.48
N LEU A 330 14.99 0.12 22.14
CA LEU A 330 16.14 -0.55 22.74
C LEU A 330 17.12 -1.09 21.69
N ASP A 331 16.62 -1.66 20.59
CA ASP A 331 17.46 -2.15 19.51
C ASP A 331 18.18 -1.01 18.77
N ASN A 332 17.51 0.14 18.57
CA ASN A 332 18.18 1.32 18.02
C ASN A 332 19.20 1.92 19.00
N ALA A 333 18.92 1.89 20.31
CA ALA A 333 19.89 2.30 21.33
C ALA A 333 21.14 1.41 21.33
N LYS A 334 21.00 0.08 21.13
CA LYS A 334 22.13 -0.85 20.99
C LYS A 334 22.95 -0.60 19.72
N LYS A 335 22.29 -0.30 18.61
CA LYS A 335 22.93 -0.06 17.31
C LYS A 335 23.59 1.32 17.23
N ALA A 336 23.15 2.28 18.05
CA ALA A 336 23.70 3.63 18.09
C ALA A 336 25.18 3.60 18.51
N ARG A 337 26.04 4.21 17.69
CA ARG A 337 27.49 4.34 17.98
C ARG A 337 27.78 5.50 18.93
N ASP A 338 26.96 6.54 18.89
CA ASP A 338 27.13 7.74 19.70
C ASP A 338 26.40 7.60 21.04
N SER A 339 27.11 7.93 22.12
CA SER A 339 26.54 7.88 23.48
C SER A 339 25.35 8.85 23.66
N SER A 340 25.30 9.95 22.91
CA SER A 340 24.18 10.90 22.95
C SER A 340 22.91 10.29 22.35
N ILE A 341 23.02 9.75 21.13
CA ILE A 341 21.88 9.14 20.42
C ILE A 341 21.35 7.93 21.21
N LYS A 342 22.26 7.14 21.80
CA LYS A 342 21.88 6.05 22.69
C LYS A 342 21.04 6.54 23.88
N SER A 343 21.49 7.60 24.56
CA SER A 343 20.77 8.17 25.69
C SER A 343 19.40 8.76 25.30
N ASP A 344 19.29 9.34 24.10
CA ASP A 344 18.00 9.85 23.58
C ASP A 344 16.99 8.71 23.37
N TRP A 345 17.42 7.59 22.79
CA TRP A 345 16.57 6.40 22.62
C TRP A 345 16.19 5.75 23.95
N GLU A 346 17.14 5.64 24.88
CA GLU A 346 16.87 5.15 26.25
C GLU A 346 15.88 6.06 26.99
N SER A 347 15.97 7.38 26.79
CA SER A 347 15.02 8.35 27.34
C SER A 347 13.62 8.19 26.75
N LYS A 348 13.50 7.96 25.44
CA LYS A 348 12.22 7.64 24.79
C LYS A 348 11.63 6.33 25.32
N ALA A 349 12.45 5.28 25.46
CA ALA A 349 12.04 4.01 26.02
C ALA A 349 11.55 4.16 27.46
N LYS A 350 12.25 4.97 28.28
CA LYS A 350 11.86 5.32 29.64
C LYS A 350 10.52 6.06 29.72
N ASN A 351 10.32 7.06 28.87
CA ASN A 351 9.06 7.81 28.82
C ASN A 351 7.87 6.90 28.46
N LEU A 352 8.09 5.88 27.62
CA LEU A 352 7.06 4.90 27.27
C LEU A 352 6.63 4.03 28.47
N ILE A 353 7.56 3.76 29.40
CA ILE A 353 7.32 2.94 30.60
C ILE A 353 7.00 3.75 31.87
N GLU A 354 7.02 5.08 31.82
CA GLU A 354 6.73 5.94 32.98
C GLU A 354 5.23 6.19 33.22
N GLY A 355 4.38 5.94 32.22
CA GLY A 355 2.92 6.09 32.31
C GLY A 355 2.25 5.16 33.34
N LYS A 356 1.10 5.57 33.90
CA LYS A 356 0.35 4.76 34.88
C LYS A 356 -0.55 3.67 34.27
N ASP A 357 -0.92 3.81 32.99
CA ASP A 357 -1.79 2.88 32.26
C ASP A 357 -1.08 2.36 30.99
N ILE A 358 0.05 1.68 31.20
CA ILE A 358 0.81 1.09 30.11
C ILE A 358 0.33 -0.35 29.90
N PRO A 359 -0.07 -0.73 28.68
CA PRO A 359 -0.53 -2.08 28.38
C PRO A 359 0.59 -3.12 28.34
N ILE A 360 1.87 -2.72 28.35
CA ILE A 360 3.00 -3.66 28.33
C ILE A 360 3.04 -4.43 29.65
N SER A 361 3.16 -5.77 29.55
CA SER A 361 3.35 -6.61 30.72
C SER A 361 4.71 -6.32 31.38
N THR A 362 4.72 -6.28 32.71
CA THR A 362 5.95 -6.08 33.51
C THR A 362 7.02 -7.11 33.13
N SER A 363 6.64 -8.37 32.91
CA SER A 363 7.52 -9.44 32.48
C SER A 363 8.19 -9.16 31.13
N ASN A 364 7.46 -8.65 30.13
CA ASN A 364 8.02 -8.34 28.82
C ASN A 364 9.02 -7.17 28.90
N VAL A 365 8.69 -6.13 29.67
CA VAL A 365 9.62 -4.99 29.86
C VAL A 365 10.90 -5.47 30.52
N LEU A 366 10.81 -6.30 31.56
CA LEU A 366 11.99 -6.81 32.27
C LEU A 366 12.85 -7.68 31.35
N LEU A 367 12.25 -8.59 30.59
CA LEU A 367 12.97 -9.44 29.64
C LEU A 367 13.69 -8.60 28.56
N LEU A 368 12.98 -7.67 27.92
CA LEU A 368 13.53 -6.83 26.86
C LEU A 368 14.62 -5.89 27.38
N SER A 369 14.45 -5.38 28.60
CA SER A 369 15.45 -4.53 29.27
C SER A 369 16.71 -5.32 29.61
N ASP A 370 16.58 -6.55 30.12
CA ASP A 370 17.72 -7.43 30.45
C ASP A 370 18.48 -7.86 29.19
N LEU A 371 17.77 -8.29 28.14
CA LEU A 371 18.34 -8.56 26.81
C LEU A 371 19.04 -7.34 26.21
N SER A 372 18.75 -6.14 26.72
CA SER A 372 19.30 -4.88 26.23
C SER A 372 20.28 -4.18 27.13
N ASN A 373 20.61 -4.76 28.30
CA ASN A 373 21.40 -4.12 29.34
C ASN A 373 20.85 -2.72 29.72
N PHE A 374 19.53 -2.55 29.68
CA PHE A 374 18.85 -1.31 30.05
C PHE A 374 18.51 -1.33 31.54
N GLU A 375 19.51 -1.00 32.37
CA GLU A 375 19.40 -1.06 33.83
C GLU A 375 18.36 -0.06 34.37
N GLU A 376 18.30 1.15 33.80
CA GLU A 376 17.35 2.18 34.24
C GLU A 376 15.90 1.72 34.11
N GLY A 377 15.50 1.16 32.96
CA GLY A 377 14.14 0.65 32.77
C GLY A 377 13.80 -0.52 33.68
N THR A 378 14.78 -1.40 33.93
CA THR A 378 14.62 -2.52 34.86
C THR A 378 14.34 -2.03 36.28
N THR A 379 15.08 -1.01 36.75
CA THR A 379 14.84 -0.43 38.07
C THR A 379 13.48 0.27 38.15
N LEU A 380 13.12 1.06 37.13
CA LEU A 380 11.86 1.81 37.09
C LEU A 380 10.64 0.88 37.12
N VAL A 381 10.61 -0.17 36.30
CA VAL A 381 9.48 -1.10 36.26
C VAL A 381 9.38 -1.93 37.54
N LYS A 382 10.51 -2.36 38.11
CA LYS A 382 10.50 -3.04 39.42
C LYS A 382 9.97 -2.12 40.52
N GLU A 383 10.32 -0.83 40.50
CA GLU A 383 9.80 0.17 41.44
C GLU A 383 8.28 0.34 41.30
N GLN A 384 7.77 0.48 40.06
CA GLN A 384 6.34 0.63 39.78
C GLN A 384 5.53 -0.63 40.13
N ALA A 385 6.08 -1.81 39.83
CA ALA A 385 5.46 -3.10 40.16
C ALA A 385 5.53 -3.43 41.67
N GLY A 386 6.21 -2.61 42.47
CA GLY A 386 6.42 -2.86 43.90
C GLY A 386 7.35 -4.03 44.20
N LEU A 387 8.13 -4.49 43.22
CA LEU A 387 9.09 -5.60 43.36
C LEU A 387 10.40 -5.11 44.00
N ARG A 388 10.31 -4.41 45.14
CA ARG A 388 11.45 -3.78 45.82
C ARG A 388 12.43 -4.82 46.37
N SER A 389 11.90 -5.94 46.85
CA SER A 389 12.69 -7.10 47.28
C SER A 389 13.54 -7.69 46.15
N ASP A 390 13.05 -7.70 44.91
CA ASP A 390 13.83 -8.18 43.76
C ASP A 390 14.91 -7.19 43.32
N ILE A 391 14.66 -5.88 43.47
CA ILE A 391 15.71 -4.84 43.31
C ILE A 391 16.81 -5.09 44.34
N PHE A 392 16.44 -5.24 45.61
CA PHE A 392 17.37 -5.52 46.69
C PHE A 392 18.19 -6.79 46.42
N ARG A 393 17.51 -7.89 46.04
CA ARG A 393 18.15 -9.16 45.67
C ARG A 393 19.12 -9.02 44.51
N SER A 394 18.79 -8.22 43.49
CA SER A 394 19.69 -8.00 42.36
C SER A 394 21.01 -7.35 42.78
N TYR A 395 20.95 -6.32 43.64
CA TYR A 395 22.16 -5.69 44.18
C TYR A 395 22.95 -6.63 45.10
N THR A 396 22.28 -7.42 45.95
CA THR A 396 22.97 -8.42 46.79
C THR A 396 23.67 -9.50 45.97
N THR A 397 23.07 -9.94 44.86
CA THR A 397 23.64 -10.95 43.96
C THR A 397 24.83 -10.39 43.17
N ALA A 398 24.73 -9.14 42.70
CA ALA A 398 25.81 -8.41 42.05
C ALA A 398 26.97 -8.04 43.02
N LYS A 399 26.76 -8.21 44.33
CA LYS A 399 27.67 -7.80 45.41
C LYS A 399 27.99 -6.29 45.44
N ASP A 400 27.08 -5.46 44.94
CA ASP A 400 27.19 -4.01 45.03
C ASP A 400 26.68 -3.53 46.40
N THR A 401 27.60 -3.45 47.36
CA THR A 401 27.30 -3.01 48.74
C THR A 401 26.75 -1.58 48.80
N SER A 402 27.21 -0.70 47.91
CA SER A 402 26.76 0.68 47.83
C SER A 402 25.32 0.81 47.32
N GLY A 403 24.98 0.02 46.29
CA GLY A 403 23.63 -0.10 45.75
C GLY A 403 22.65 -0.69 46.75
N VAL A 404 23.06 -1.73 47.49
CA VAL A 404 22.29 -2.34 48.58
C VAL A 404 21.93 -1.29 49.65
N ILE A 405 22.90 -0.49 50.12
CA ILE A 405 22.66 0.55 51.13
C ILE A 405 21.70 1.62 50.61
N ARG A 406 21.89 2.07 49.36
CA ARG A 406 21.00 3.06 48.73
C ARG A 406 19.57 2.54 48.57
N ALA A 407 19.42 1.30 48.13
CA ALA A 407 18.13 0.63 48.00
C ALA A 407 17.46 0.45 49.36
N LEU A 408 18.20 0.03 50.39
CA LEU A 408 17.68 -0.15 51.75
C LEU A 408 17.21 1.17 52.37
N ARG A 409 17.95 2.27 52.15
CA ARG A 409 17.53 3.59 52.62
C ARG A 409 16.27 4.10 51.93
N LYS A 410 16.10 3.80 50.62
CA LYS A 410 14.96 4.24 49.81
C LYS A 410 13.71 3.38 50.05
N TYR A 411 13.86 2.06 50.16
CA TYR A 411 12.75 1.10 50.21
C TYR A 411 12.49 0.52 51.60
N GLY A 412 13.47 0.51 52.48
CA GLY A 412 13.35 -0.05 53.83
C GLY A 412 12.17 0.50 54.65
N PRO A 413 11.84 1.81 54.61
CA PRO A 413 10.65 2.34 55.31
C PRO A 413 9.31 1.83 54.77
N GLN A 414 9.28 1.33 53.52
CA GLN A 414 8.08 0.82 52.86
C GLN A 414 7.97 -0.70 53.03
N GLU A 415 9.10 -1.40 53.03
CA GLU A 415 9.20 -2.85 53.25
C GLU A 415 10.23 -3.16 54.35
N PRO A 416 9.78 -3.21 55.62
CA PRO A 416 10.62 -3.52 56.77
C PRO A 416 11.41 -4.83 56.66
N GLN A 417 10.88 -5.83 55.97
CA GLN A 417 11.54 -7.13 55.80
C GLN A 417 12.89 -7.02 55.08
N LEU A 418 13.12 -5.96 54.29
CA LEU A 418 14.40 -5.71 53.64
C LEU A 418 15.55 -5.50 54.63
N TYR A 419 15.28 -5.02 55.86
CA TYR A 419 16.32 -4.88 56.89
C TYR A 419 16.83 -6.25 57.37
N VAL A 420 15.96 -7.26 57.41
CA VAL A 420 16.32 -8.64 57.78
C VAL A 420 17.21 -9.25 56.70
N ASP A 421 16.81 -9.12 55.43
CA ASP A 421 17.57 -9.59 54.28
C ASP A 421 18.93 -8.86 54.17
N ALA A 422 18.96 -7.56 54.47
CA ALA A 422 20.18 -6.77 54.54
C ALA A 422 21.13 -7.23 55.65
N LEU A 423 20.60 -7.55 56.83
CA LEU A 423 21.42 -8.08 57.91
C LEU A 423 22.09 -9.40 57.52
N ALA A 424 21.35 -10.31 56.88
CA ALA A 424 21.87 -11.57 56.37
C ALA A 424 22.96 -11.36 55.31
N TYR A 425 22.75 -10.40 54.40
CA TYR A 425 23.74 -10.02 53.38
C TYR A 425 25.00 -9.38 53.99
N PHE A 426 24.86 -8.45 54.94
CA PHE A 426 26.00 -7.81 55.61
C PHE A 426 26.82 -8.80 56.45
N ALA A 427 26.16 -9.81 57.01
CA ALA A 427 26.81 -10.90 57.73
C ALA A 427 27.47 -11.95 56.80
N SER A 428 27.26 -11.89 55.48
CA SER A 428 27.69 -12.96 54.56
C SER A 428 29.19 -12.98 54.25
N SER A 429 29.89 -11.85 54.32
CA SER A 429 31.31 -11.75 53.97
C SER A 429 32.06 -10.69 54.77
N PRO A 430 33.32 -10.95 55.20
CA PRO A 430 34.15 -9.97 55.92
C PRO A 430 34.46 -8.72 55.12
N LYS A 431 34.53 -8.82 53.79
CA LYS A 431 34.77 -7.67 52.91
C LYS A 431 33.55 -6.74 52.88
N ILE A 432 32.35 -7.33 52.80
CA ILE A 432 31.08 -6.59 52.81
C ILE A 432 30.88 -5.90 54.15
N LEU A 433 31.15 -6.59 55.26
CA LEU A 433 31.05 -5.99 56.59
C LEU A 433 31.97 -4.77 56.77
N ALA A 434 33.18 -4.83 56.21
CA ALA A 434 34.12 -3.70 56.24
C ALA A 434 33.66 -2.51 55.39
N GLU A 435 33.02 -2.75 54.24
CA GLU A 435 32.47 -1.71 53.36
C GLU A 435 31.20 -1.06 53.92
N VAL A 436 30.37 -1.82 54.64
CA VAL A 436 29.11 -1.36 55.22
C VAL A 436 29.34 -0.48 56.46
N GLY A 437 30.37 -0.78 57.26
CA GLY A 437 30.81 0.04 58.38
C GLY A 437 29.68 0.44 59.34
N ASP A 438 29.40 1.75 59.42
CA ASP A 438 28.43 2.33 60.37
C ASP A 438 26.96 2.07 60.00
N GLU A 439 26.65 1.73 58.75
CA GLU A 439 25.28 1.43 58.31
C GLU A 439 24.70 0.20 59.00
N LEU A 440 25.55 -0.74 59.42
CA LEU A 440 25.11 -1.90 60.20
C LEU A 440 24.39 -1.49 61.48
N ASN A 441 24.91 -0.46 62.18
CA ASN A 441 24.28 0.03 63.41
C ASN A 441 22.93 0.70 63.14
N VAL A 442 22.78 1.35 61.98
CA VAL A 442 21.52 1.98 61.56
C VAL A 442 20.47 0.91 61.26
N VAL A 443 20.85 -0.15 60.54
CA VAL A 443 19.97 -1.28 60.25
C VAL A 443 19.56 -2.01 61.52
N LEU A 444 20.50 -2.27 62.42
CA LEU A 444 20.22 -2.90 63.71
C LEU A 444 19.23 -2.08 64.54
N LYS A 445 19.44 -0.75 64.66
CA LYS A 445 18.48 0.13 65.35
C LYS A 445 17.08 0.06 64.75
N LYS A 446 16.96 0.09 63.43
CA LYS A 446 15.65 -0.02 62.77
C LYS A 446 14.99 -1.37 62.96
N ILE A 447 15.76 -2.46 63.02
CA ILE A 447 15.23 -3.81 63.33
C ILE A 447 14.63 -3.86 64.74
N ASP A 448 15.26 -3.20 65.71
CA ASP A 448 14.76 -3.13 67.09
C ASP A 448 13.56 -2.17 67.22
N GLU A 449 13.62 -0.99 66.59
CA GLU A 449 12.53 -0.01 66.58
C GLU A 449 11.25 -0.54 65.90
N GLU A 450 11.38 -1.29 64.79
CA GLU A 450 10.25 -1.89 64.07
C GLU A 450 9.92 -3.31 64.54
N GLY A 451 10.67 -3.86 65.50
CA GLY A 451 10.40 -5.17 66.11
C GLY A 451 10.49 -6.36 65.14
N LEU A 452 11.36 -6.27 64.13
CA LEU A 452 11.40 -7.21 62.99
C LEU A 452 12.03 -8.56 63.33
N MET A 453 12.92 -8.60 64.32
CA MET A 453 13.54 -9.83 64.83
C MET A 453 13.71 -9.76 66.34
N ALA A 454 13.59 -10.90 67.01
CA ALA A 454 13.97 -10.98 68.42
C ALA A 454 15.49 -10.78 68.56
N PRO A 455 15.99 -10.13 69.63
CA PRO A 455 17.42 -9.92 69.84
C PRO A 455 18.27 -11.21 69.75
N LEU A 456 17.71 -12.34 70.18
CA LEU A 456 18.32 -13.67 70.05
C LEU A 456 18.50 -14.10 68.58
N GLN A 457 17.53 -13.83 67.72
CA GLN A 457 17.59 -14.15 66.28
C GLN A 457 18.62 -13.27 65.57
N VAL A 458 18.73 -12.00 65.95
CA VAL A 458 19.76 -11.07 65.45
C VAL A 458 21.16 -11.59 65.79
N ILE A 459 21.38 -12.02 67.03
CA ILE A 459 22.65 -12.61 67.47
C ILE A 459 22.94 -13.91 66.71
N GLN A 460 21.93 -14.77 66.51
CA GLN A 460 22.08 -16.01 65.76
C GLN A 460 22.46 -15.75 64.29
N ALA A 461 21.79 -14.82 63.61
CA ALA A 461 22.10 -14.45 62.22
C ALA A 461 23.53 -13.90 62.06
N LEU A 462 24.00 -13.06 62.99
CA LEU A 462 25.35 -12.48 62.97
C LEU A 462 26.45 -13.47 63.37
N SER A 463 26.14 -14.42 64.27
CA SER A 463 27.10 -15.42 64.76
C SER A 463 27.30 -16.58 63.79
N THR A 464 26.31 -16.90 62.96
CA THR A 464 26.35 -18.06 62.05
C THR A 464 27.50 -17.98 61.03
N ASN A 465 27.92 -16.78 60.64
CA ASN A 465 28.92 -16.60 59.58
C ASN A 465 30.35 -16.28 60.08
N ALA A 466 30.62 -16.27 61.39
CA ALA A 466 31.96 -16.01 61.99
C ALA A 466 32.65 -14.69 61.59
N VAL A 467 31.95 -13.79 60.88
CA VAL A 467 32.49 -12.54 60.34
C VAL A 467 32.41 -11.38 61.33
N VAL A 468 31.42 -11.39 62.23
CA VAL A 468 31.06 -10.23 63.05
C VAL A 468 31.76 -10.29 64.42
N THR A 469 32.61 -9.30 64.72
CA THR A 469 33.25 -9.18 66.05
C THR A 469 32.25 -8.77 67.13
N MET A 470 32.29 -9.43 68.29
CA MET A 470 31.44 -9.18 69.48
C MET A 470 31.37 -7.69 69.90
N GLY A 471 32.41 -6.90 69.59
CA GLY A 471 32.47 -5.46 69.86
C GLY A 471 31.48 -4.61 69.06
N MET A 472 31.07 -5.06 67.87
CA MET A 472 30.04 -4.38 67.06
C MET A 472 28.64 -4.65 67.62
N ILE A 473 28.40 -5.87 68.13
CA ILE A 473 27.14 -6.28 68.74
C ILE A 473 26.94 -5.61 70.12
N LYS A 474 28.02 -5.28 70.82
CA LYS A 474 27.99 -4.58 72.13
C LYS A 474 27.43 -3.14 72.07
N LYS A 475 27.29 -2.55 70.88
CA LYS A 475 26.60 -1.26 70.71
C LYS A 475 25.08 -1.43 70.50
N TYR A 476 24.63 -2.65 70.25
CA TYR A 476 23.24 -3.02 69.96
C TYR A 476 22.54 -3.66 71.16
N LEU A 477 23.23 -4.55 71.87
CA LEU A 477 22.88 -4.98 73.24
C LEU A 477 23.08 -3.83 74.23
#